data_AF-A0A4U4EHN9-F1
#
_entry.id   AF-A0A4U4EHN9-F1
#
_cell.length_a   1.000
_cell.length_b   1.000
_cell.length_c   1.000
_cell.angle_alpha   90.00
_cell.angle_beta   90.00
_cell.angle_gamma   90.00
#
_symmetry.space_group_name_H-M   'P 1'
#
loop_
_entity.id
_entity.type
_entity.pdbx_description
1 polymer ?
#
loop_
_entity_poly.entity_id
_entity_poly.type
_entity_poly.pdbx_seq_one_letter_code
_entity_poly.pdbx_strand_id
1 'polypeptide(L)'
;MIQLLMGIAALLLLFVSYYLLKKQSIFFVLIEKTEKNQGFLQFFGAIYAFLGILGIVVAFFNQRFIALSYLILVILVASVFSINFAKKMAKPNSK
;
A
#
# COMPACT_ATOMS: atom_id res chain seq x y z
N MET A 1 7.98 -3.10 22.18
CA MET A 1 8.07 -1.85 21.38
C MET A 1 8.03 -2.11 19.88
N ILE A 2 8.95 -2.88 19.29
CA ILE A 2 8.93 -3.19 17.83
C ILE A 2 7.66 -3.94 17.40
N GLN A 3 7.16 -4.88 18.21
CA GLN A 3 5.91 -5.58 17.89
C GLN A 3 4.69 -4.65 17.79
N LEU A 4 4.61 -3.63 18.65
CA LEU A 4 3.56 -2.63 18.60
C LEU A 4 3.66 -1.81 17.31
N LEU A 5 4.88 -1.38 16.95
CA LEU A 5 5.14 -0.66 15.71
C LEU A 5 4.73 -1.51 14.49
N MET A 6 5.09 -2.79 14.47
CA MET A 6 4.73 -3.74 13.42
C MET A 6 3.22 -3.97 13.34
N GLY A 7 2.54 -4.08 14.48
CA GLY A 7 1.09 -4.19 14.54
C GLY A 7 0.39 -2.96 13.98
N ILE A 8 0.86 -1.76 14.33
CA ILE A 8 0.33 -0.50 13.79
C ILE A 8 0.58 -0.43 12.28
N ALA A 9 1.79 -0.76 11.82
CA ALA A 9 2.13 -0.76 10.39
C ALA A 9 1.25 -1.75 9.60
N ALA A 10 1.04 -2.96 10.12
CA ALA A 10 0.18 -3.96 9.51
C ALA A 10 -1.28 -3.48 9.42
N LEU A 11 -1.81 -2.89 10.49
CA LEU A 11 -3.17 -2.33 10.50
C LEU A 11 -3.31 -1.18 9.50
N LEU A 12 -2.32 -0.29 9.42
CA LEU A 12 -2.31 0.80 8.43
C LEU A 12 -2.28 0.24 7.00
N LEU A 13 -1.49 -0.79 6.73
CA LEU A 13 -1.44 -1.44 5.41
C LEU A 13 -2.77 -2.09 5.03
N LEU A 14 -3.42 -2.78 5.97
CA LEU A 14 -4.74 -3.36 5.76
C LEU A 14 -5.81 -2.28 5.54
N PHE A 15 -5.72 -1.17 6.28
CA PHE A 15 -6.60 -0.03 6.09
C PHE A 15 -6.42 0.59 4.70
N VAL A 16 -5.18 0.87 4.29
CA VAL A 16 -4.87 1.41 2.96
C VAL A 16 -5.33 0.46 1.86
N SER A 17 -5.07 -0.84 2.02
CA SER A 17 -5.56 -1.89 1.12
C SER A 17 -7.08 -1.85 0.96
N TYR A 18 -7.83 -1.76 2.06
CA TYR A 18 -9.29 -1.68 2.03
C TYR A 18 -9.77 -0.49 1.18
N TYR A 19 -9.13 0.68 1.33
CA TYR A 19 -9.49 1.85 0.52
C TYR A 19 -9.16 1.67 -0.96
N LEU A 20 -8.01 1.07 -1.27
CA LEU A 20 -7.56 0.77 -2.63
C LEU A 20 -8.40 -0.30 -3.33
N LEU A 21 -9.01 -1.23 -2.59
CA LEU A 21 -9.85 -2.30 -3.15
C LEU A 21 -11.33 -1.93 -3.21
N LYS A 22 -11.89 -1.37 -2.13
CA LYS A 22 -13.34 -1.15 -1.99
C LYS A 22 -13.78 0.29 -2.19
N LYS A 23 -12.91 1.29 -1.93
CA LYS A 23 -13.26 2.73 -2.00
C LYS A 23 -12.42 3.48 -3.04
N GLN A 24 -12.26 2.87 -4.22
CA GLN A 24 -11.48 3.43 -5.32
C GLN A 24 -11.99 4.77 -5.84
N SER A 25 -13.29 5.05 -5.67
CA SER A 25 -13.92 6.32 -6.04
C SER A 25 -13.23 7.54 -5.44
N ILE A 26 -12.65 7.42 -4.25
CA ILE A 26 -11.92 8.50 -3.58
C ILE A 26 -10.66 8.87 -4.37
N PHE A 27 -9.96 7.87 -4.90
CA PHE A 27 -8.76 8.09 -5.70
C PHE A 27 -9.09 8.60 -7.11
N PHE A 28 -10.24 8.21 -7.67
CA PHE A 28 -10.68 8.70 -8.98
C PHE A 28 -11.06 10.19 -9.00
N VAL A 29 -11.10 10.86 -7.85
CA VAL A 29 -11.14 12.34 -7.80
C VAL A 29 -9.79 12.94 -8.23
N LEU A 30 -8.68 12.24 -7.98
CA LEU A 30 -7.33 12.69 -8.27
C LEU A 30 -6.76 12.11 -9.58
N ILE A 31 -7.26 10.95 -10.03
CA ILE A 31 -6.81 10.29 -11.26
C ILE A 31 -8.01 9.93 -12.15
N GLU A 32 -7.80 9.90 -13.47
CA GLU A 32 -8.88 9.56 -14.40
C GLU A 32 -9.45 8.16 -14.15
N LYS A 33 -10.78 8.03 -14.18
CA LYS A 33 -11.48 6.76 -14.01
C LYS A 33 -11.37 5.92 -15.28
N THR A 34 -10.31 5.11 -15.36
CA THR A 34 -10.06 4.16 -16.46
C THR A 34 -9.85 2.76 -15.90
N GLU A 35 -10.12 1.72 -16.70
CA GLU A 35 -9.87 0.32 -16.30
C GLU A 35 -8.41 0.08 -15.90
N LYS A 36 -7.46 0.76 -16.58
CA LYS A 36 -6.03 0.70 -16.24
C LYS A 36 -5.72 1.27 -14.85
N ASN A 37 -6.37 2.38 -14.48
CA ASN A 37 -6.20 2.99 -13.17
C ASN A 37 -6.93 2.19 -12.09
N GLN A 38 -8.08 1.61 -12.42
CA GLN A 38 -8.80 0.68 -11.54
C GLN A 38 -7.94 -0.56 -11.22
N GLY A 39 -7.38 -1.20 -12.25
CA GLY A 39 -6.47 -2.34 -12.10
C GLY A 39 -5.22 -1.98 -11.30
N PHE A 40 -4.66 -0.78 -11.49
CA PHE A 40 -3.55 -0.28 -10.68
C PHE A 40 -3.91 -0.20 -9.19
N LEU A 41 -5.05 0.40 -8.83
CA LEU A 41 -5.49 0.50 -7.44
C LEU A 41 -5.77 -0.89 -6.86
N GLN A 42 -6.36 -1.80 -7.64
CA GLN A 42 -6.60 -3.19 -7.22
C GLN A 42 -5.30 -3.95 -6.94
N PHE A 43 -4.32 -3.82 -7.84
CA PHE A 43 -3.03 -4.49 -7.73
C PHE A 43 -2.27 -4.05 -6.48
N PHE A 44 -2.15 -2.73 -6.26
CA PHE A 44 -1.50 -2.21 -5.05
C PHE A 44 -2.32 -2.50 -3.79
N GLY A 45 -3.66 -2.48 -3.88
CA GLY A 45 -4.53 -2.90 -2.79
C GLY A 45 -4.27 -4.35 -2.37
N ALA A 46 -4.14 -5.28 -3.32
CA ALA A 46 -3.81 -6.68 -3.04
C ALA A 46 -2.40 -6.84 -2.44
N ILE A 47 -1.41 -6.11 -2.94
CA ILE A 47 -0.05 -6.11 -2.38
C ILE A 47 -0.07 -5.61 -0.94
N TYR A 48 -0.76 -4.51 -0.65
CA TYR A 48 -0.85 -3.99 0.72
C TYR A 48 -1.64 -4.91 1.66
N ALA A 49 -2.65 -5.64 1.17
CA ALA A 49 -3.32 -6.67 1.95
C ALA A 49 -2.34 -7.79 2.33
N PHE A 50 -1.61 -8.30 1.34
CA PHE A 50 -0.61 -9.35 1.54
C PHE A 50 0.48 -8.91 2.51
N LEU A 51 1.04 -7.71 2.31
CA LEU A 51 2.04 -7.15 3.22
C LEU A 51 1.47 -6.91 4.62
N GLY A 52 0.22 -6.46 4.75
CA GLY A 52 -0.43 -6.29 6.05
C GLY A 52 -0.54 -7.60 6.83
N ILE A 53 -1.01 -8.68 6.18
CA ILE A 53 -1.06 -10.01 6.79
C ILE A 53 0.34 -10.51 7.14
N LEU A 54 1.31 -10.33 6.24
CA LEU A 54 2.70 -10.70 6.48
C LEU A 54 3.28 -9.92 7.68
N GLY A 55 2.93 -8.65 7.84
CA GLY A 55 3.36 -7.81 8.97
C GLY A 55 2.85 -8.30 10.32
N ILE A 56 1.63 -8.85 10.36
CA ILE A 56 1.10 -9.53 11.54
C ILE A 56 1.97 -10.75 11.88
N VAL A 57 2.29 -11.58 10.90
CA VAL A 57 3.16 -12.76 11.09
C VAL A 57 4.54 -12.32 11.61
N VAL A 58 5.17 -11.32 11.00
CA VAL A 58 6.49 -10.81 11.43
C VAL A 58 6.44 -10.26 12.86
N ALA A 59 5.34 -9.63 13.29
CA ALA A 59 5.18 -9.17 14.67
C ALA A 59 5.24 -10.31 15.70
N PHE A 60 4.74 -11.51 15.36
CA PHE A 60 4.80 -12.68 16.23
C PHE A 60 6.22 -13.25 16.41
N PHE A 61 7.06 -13.21 15.36
CA PHE A 61 8.44 -13.75 15.44
C PHE A 61 9.40 -12.94 16.32
N ASN A 62 9.06 -11.68 16.65
CA ASN A 62 9.82 -10.77 17.52
C ASN A 62 11.34 -10.63 17.22
N GLN A 63 11.75 -10.95 15.99
CA GLN A 63 13.13 -10.89 15.54
C GLN A 63 13.43 -9.53 14.91
N ARG A 64 14.35 -8.76 15.51
CA ARG A 64 14.66 -7.38 15.08
C ARG A 64 15.08 -7.28 13.62
N PHE A 65 15.98 -8.17 13.17
CA PHE A 65 16.45 -8.17 11.79
C PHE A 65 15.31 -8.41 10.79
N ILE A 66 14.41 -9.36 11.09
CA ILE A 66 13.27 -9.68 10.21
C ILE A 66 12.31 -8.49 10.13
N ALA A 67 12.02 -7.85 11.26
CA ALA A 67 11.14 -6.67 11.31
C ALA A 67 11.70 -5.50 10.50
N LEU A 68 13.01 -5.23 10.60
CA LEU A 68 13.67 -4.16 9.85
C LEU A 68 13.69 -4.45 8.35
N SER A 69 14.05 -5.67 7.94
CA SER A 69 14.02 -6.08 6.52
C SER A 69 12.61 -5.98 5.93
N TYR A 70 11.59 -6.39 6.70
CA TYR A 70 10.19 -6.22 6.32
C TYR A 70 9.81 -4.75 6.15
N LEU A 71 10.21 -3.88 7.09
CA LEU A 71 9.91 -2.45 7.00
C LEU A 71 10.54 -1.81 5.75
N ILE A 72 11.79 -2.17 5.44
CA ILE A 72 12.45 -1.72 4.21
C ILE A 72 11.64 -2.14 2.97
N LEU A 73 11.19 -3.40 2.92
CA LEU A 73 10.35 -3.90 1.83
C LEU A 73 9.05 -3.09 1.70
N VAL A 74 8.36 -2.83 2.81
CA VAL A 74 7.13 -2.02 2.84
C VAL A 74 7.38 -0.62 2.31
N ILE A 75 8.47 0.02 2.73
CA ILE A 75 8.84 1.37 2.29
C ILE A 75 9.10 1.39 0.78
N LEU A 76 9.82 0.41 0.25
CA LEU A 76 10.08 0.31 -1.19
C LEU A 76 8.78 0.19 -1.99
N VAL A 77 7.88 -0.71 -1.58
CA VAL A 77 6.58 -0.88 -2.24
C VAL A 77 5.74 0.39 -2.15
N ALA A 78 5.72 1.04 -0.98
CA ALA A 78 4.98 2.29 -0.79
C ALA A 78 5.53 3.45 -1.61
N SER A 79 6.85 3.50 -1.79
CA SER A 79 7.53 4.50 -2.63
C SER A 79 7.17 4.29 -4.10
N VAL A 80 7.22 3.04 -4.58
CA VAL A 80 6.84 2.69 -5.95
C VAL A 80 5.37 3.03 -6.22
N PHE A 81 4.46 2.71 -5.28
CA PHE A 81 3.06 3.12 -5.38
C PHE A 81 2.92 4.63 -5.48
N SER A 82 3.53 5.37 -4.56
CA SER A 82 3.42 6.84 -4.47
C SER A 82 3.91 7.53 -5.75
N ILE A 83 5.07 7.09 -6.28
CA ILE A 83 5.64 7.63 -7.52
C ILE A 83 4.73 7.33 -8.71
N ASN A 84 4.24 6.10 -8.84
CA ASN A 84 3.37 5.71 -9.95
C ASN A 84 1.99 6.39 -9.87
N PHE A 85 1.46 6.58 -8.66
CA PHE A 85 0.23 7.31 -8.42
C PHE A 85 0.40 8.79 -8.78
N ALA A 86 1.51 9.42 -8.36
CA ALA A 86 1.85 10.80 -8.74
C ALA A 86 1.96 10.97 -10.27
N LYS A 87 2.62 10.04 -10.98
CA LYS A 87 2.69 10.06 -12.45
C LYS A 87 1.31 9.99 -13.12
N LYS A 88 0.35 9.29 -12.51
CA LYS A 88 -1.03 9.20 -13.01
C LYS A 88 -1.82 10.48 -12.72
N MET A 89 -1.57 11.15 -11.59
CA MET A 89 -2.14 12.47 -11.26
C MET A 89 -1.57 13.62 -12.09
N ALA A 90 -0.35 13.48 -12.64
CA ALA A 90 0.28 14.50 -13.49
C ALA A 90 -0.08 14.41 -14.98
N LYS A 91 -0.77 13.34 -15.40
CA LYS A 91 -1.25 13.15 -16.79
C LYS A 91 -2.72 13.58 -17.11
N PRO A 92 -3.47 14.37 -16.29
CA PRO A 92 -4.89 14.58 -16.52
C PRO A 92 -5.19 15.54 -17.68
N ASN A 93 -4.19 16.25 -18.23
CA ASN A 93 -4.37 17.20 -19.34
C ASN A 93 -3.33 16.98 -20.44
N SER A 94 -3.50 15.91 -21.23
CA SER A 94 -3.12 15.97 -22.65
C SER A 94 -4.40 16.13 -23.45
N LYS A 95 -5.06 17.29 -23.28
CA LYS A 95 -5.99 17.84 -24.26
C LYS A 95 -5.29 18.99 -24.95
#